data_AF-H9MBA0-F1
#
_entry.id   AF-H9MBA0-F1
#
_cell.length_a   1.000
_cell.length_b   1.000
_cell.length_c   1.000
_cell.angle_alpha   90.00
_cell.angle_beta   90.00
_cell.angle_gamma   90.00
#
_symmetry.space_group_name_H-M   'P 1'
#
loop_
_entity.id
_entity.type
_entity.pdbx_description
1 polymer ?
#
loop_
_entity_poly.entity_id
_entity_poly.type
_entity_poly.pdbx_seq_one_letter_code
_entity_poly.pdbx_strand_id
1 'polypeptide(L)'
;GIFALWYTHDSFLGIDLSADGHTSVTLSQLRSWGECPSWDGFEVSPFSVGDKTLSFSNPCDYFSTGKVKATTLSLSVLVAIEMFNSLNALSEDNSLFTMPPWTNPWLLVAMSISFGLHFLILYIPFLANIFGIVPLSLNE
;
A
#
# COMPACT_ATOMS: atom_id res chain seq x y z
N GLY A 1 -4.45 -9.89 1.64
CA GLY A 1 -3.71 -8.90 0.84
C GLY A 1 -3.38 -7.71 1.72
N ILE A 2 -2.32 -6.97 1.40
CA ILE A 2 -1.83 -5.86 2.25
C ILE A 2 -2.92 -4.82 2.57
N PHE A 3 -3.86 -4.60 1.65
CA PHE A 3 -5.03 -3.75 1.90
C PHE A 3 -5.84 -4.18 3.12
N ALA A 4 -6.23 -5.46 3.21
CA ALA A 4 -6.99 -5.96 4.35
C ALA A 4 -6.14 -6.03 5.62
N LEU A 5 -4.84 -6.32 5.49
CA LEU A 5 -3.92 -6.33 6.63
C LEU A 5 -3.85 -4.96 7.31
N TRP A 6 -3.74 -3.88 6.51
CA TRP A 6 -3.76 -2.51 7.05
C TRP A 6 -5.05 -2.21 7.81
N TYR A 7 -6.20 -2.77 7.42
CA TYR A 7 -7.46 -2.52 8.14
C TYR A 7 -7.64 -3.39 9.39
N THR A 8 -7.06 -4.60 9.44
CA THR A 8 -7.40 -5.60 10.47
C THR A 8 -6.26 -5.91 11.44
N HIS A 9 -5.04 -5.47 11.17
CA HIS A 9 -3.87 -5.78 11.98
C HIS A 9 -3.07 -4.52 12.31
N ASP A 10 -2.69 -4.42 13.58
CA ASP A 10 -1.87 -3.33 14.09
C ASP A 10 -0.38 -3.50 13.77
N SER A 11 0.08 -4.73 13.52
CA SER A 11 1.47 -5.01 13.18
C SER A 11 1.62 -6.18 12.20
N PHE A 12 2.66 -6.11 11.37
CA PHE A 12 3.01 -7.16 10.41
C PHE A 12 4.51 -7.25 10.23
N LEU A 13 5.09 -8.46 10.35
CA LEU A 13 6.53 -8.74 10.20
C LEU A 13 7.45 -7.84 11.06
N GLY A 14 6.99 -7.41 12.24
CA GLY A 14 7.76 -6.54 13.14
C GLY A 14 7.67 -5.05 12.82
N ILE A 15 6.86 -4.66 11.83
CA ILE A 15 6.50 -3.27 11.51
C ILE A 15 5.18 -2.95 12.21
N ASP A 16 5.11 -1.79 12.86
CA ASP A 16 3.91 -1.28 13.53
C ASP A 16 3.10 -0.41 12.57
N LEU A 17 1.98 -0.97 12.08
CA LEU A 17 1.06 -0.31 11.15
C LEU A 17 0.10 0.63 11.88
N SER A 18 -0.06 0.49 13.20
CA SER A 18 -0.95 1.32 14.01
C SER A 18 -0.38 2.70 14.35
N ALA A 19 0.91 2.93 14.03
CA ALA A 19 1.62 4.17 14.29
C ALA A 19 0.97 5.42 13.65
N ASP A 20 0.16 5.24 12.60
CA ASP A 20 -0.56 6.31 11.94
C ASP A 20 -1.87 6.71 12.64
N GLY A 21 -2.33 5.92 13.61
CA GLY A 21 -3.56 6.14 14.39
C GLY A 21 -4.84 5.70 13.68
N HIS A 22 -4.75 4.86 12.64
CA HIS A 22 -5.94 4.33 11.97
C HIS A 22 -6.75 3.42 12.90
N THR A 23 -8.05 3.32 12.65
CA THR A 23 -8.93 2.44 13.44
C THR A 23 -8.91 1.03 12.84
N SER A 24 -8.42 0.05 13.60
CA SER A 24 -8.47 -1.36 13.24
C SER A 24 -9.93 -1.86 13.24
N VAL A 25 -10.37 -2.49 12.16
CA VAL A 25 -11.72 -3.04 12.01
C VAL A 25 -11.67 -4.56 11.88
N THR A 26 -12.78 -5.21 12.23
CA THR A 26 -12.88 -6.66 12.03
C THR A 26 -13.02 -7.00 10.54
N LEU A 27 -12.55 -8.19 10.16
CA LEU A 27 -12.70 -8.67 8.77
C LEU A 27 -14.18 -8.78 8.35
N SER A 28 -15.08 -9.08 9.29
CA SER A 28 -16.52 -9.08 9.05
C SER A 28 -17.03 -7.69 8.68
N GLN A 29 -16.67 -6.66 9.46
CA GLN A 29 -17.01 -5.27 9.15
C GLN A 29 -16.42 -4.85 7.80
N LEU A 30 -15.14 -5.14 7.55
CA LEU A 30 -14.51 -4.80 6.27
C LEU A 30 -15.21 -5.44 5.07
N ARG A 31 -15.81 -6.63 5.22
CA ARG A 31 -16.56 -7.30 4.15
C ARG A 31 -17.96 -6.70 3.96
N SER A 32 -18.62 -6.29 5.04
CA SER A 32 -19.94 -5.65 5.01
C SER A 32 -19.88 -4.12 5.06
N TRP A 33 -18.77 -3.50 4.61
CA TRP A 33 -18.55 -2.06 4.69
C TRP A 33 -19.65 -1.22 4.03
N GLY A 34 -20.37 -1.77 3.03
CA GLY A 34 -21.53 -1.13 2.41
C GLY A 34 -22.75 -0.97 3.34
N GLU A 35 -22.82 -1.75 4.42
CA GLU A 35 -23.86 -1.67 5.46
C GLU A 35 -23.45 -0.76 6.62
N CYS A 36 -22.30 -0.08 6.53
CA CYS A 36 -21.79 0.81 7.57
C CYS A 36 -22.84 1.80 8.14
N PRO A 37 -23.76 2.40 7.35
CA PRO A 37 -24.78 3.30 7.89
C PRO A 37 -25.75 2.65 8.89
N SER A 38 -25.83 1.32 8.91
CA SER A 38 -26.66 0.53 9.84
C SER A 38 -25.90 0.01 11.06
N TRP A 39 -24.59 0.25 11.16
CA TRP A 39 -23.81 -0.17 12.32
C TRP A 39 -23.97 0.84 13.46
N ASP A 40 -24.36 0.35 14.63
CA ASP A 40 -24.46 1.18 15.83
C ASP A 40 -23.08 1.36 16.49
N GLY A 41 -22.71 2.62 16.76
CA GLY A 41 -21.52 2.96 17.55
C GLY A 41 -20.18 2.81 16.83
N PHE A 42 -20.16 2.79 15.50
CA PHE A 42 -18.91 2.82 14.74
C PHE A 42 -18.32 4.24 14.73
N GLU A 43 -17.20 4.42 15.43
CA GLU A 43 -16.42 5.65 15.44
C GLU A 43 -15.01 5.40 14.92
N VAL A 44 -14.44 6.41 14.26
CA VAL A 44 -13.13 6.33 13.64
C VAL A 44 -12.25 7.45 14.18
N SER A 45 -11.06 7.09 14.67
CA SER A 45 -10.04 8.03 15.10
C SER A 45 -9.45 8.78 13.91
N PRO A 46 -9.22 10.10 14.03
CA PRO A 46 -8.43 10.80 13.04
C PRO A 46 -7.03 10.21 12.93
N PHE A 47 -6.55 9.99 11.72
CA PHE A 47 -5.26 9.35 11.47
C PHE A 47 -4.41 10.15 10.47
N SER A 48 -3.10 9.93 10.52
CA SER A 48 -2.13 10.71 9.76
C SER A 48 -1.78 10.06 8.41
N VAL A 49 -1.77 10.89 7.37
CA VAL A 49 -1.52 10.52 5.99
C VAL A 49 -0.55 11.53 5.36
N GLY A 50 0.74 11.20 5.40
CA GLY A 50 1.81 12.16 5.11
C GLY A 50 1.70 13.37 6.05
N ASP A 51 1.69 14.57 5.48
CA ASP A 51 1.58 15.84 6.25
C ASP A 51 0.13 16.22 6.63
N LYS A 52 -0.86 15.38 6.32
CA LYS A 52 -2.29 15.68 6.55
C LYS A 52 -2.91 14.71 7.53
N THR A 53 -3.73 15.22 8.45
CA THR A 53 -4.59 14.40 9.31
C THR A 53 -5.97 14.28 8.69
N LEU A 54 -6.44 13.06 8.46
CA LEU A 54 -7.80 12.81 7.98
C LEU A 54 -8.75 12.69 9.16
N SER A 55 -9.76 13.55 9.20
CA SER A 55 -10.88 13.48 10.15
C SER A 55 -12.18 13.35 9.37
N PHE A 56 -13.07 12.48 9.82
CA PHE A 56 -14.32 12.19 9.14
C PHE A 56 -15.50 12.70 9.95
N SER A 57 -16.41 13.45 9.32
CA SER A 57 -17.69 13.81 9.95
C SER A 57 -18.66 12.64 9.94
N ASN A 58 -18.58 11.77 8.93
CA ASN A 58 -19.31 10.51 8.86
C ASN A 58 -18.29 9.36 8.94
N PRO A 59 -18.38 8.47 9.94
CA PRO A 59 -17.40 7.40 10.13
C PRO A 59 -17.33 6.43 8.94
N CYS A 60 -18.39 6.30 8.15
CA CYS A 60 -18.40 5.45 6.95
C CYS A 60 -17.52 5.99 5.81
N ASP A 61 -17.17 7.28 5.82
CA ASP A 61 -16.22 7.86 4.85
C ASP A 61 -14.80 7.29 5.03
N TYR A 62 -14.52 6.64 6.16
CA TYR A 62 -13.29 5.90 6.39
C TYR A 62 -13.02 4.85 5.29
N PHE A 63 -14.04 4.09 4.90
CA PHE A 63 -13.89 3.07 3.84
C PHE A 63 -13.85 3.65 2.42
N SER A 64 -14.29 4.90 2.24
CA SER A 64 -14.34 5.56 0.93
C SER A 64 -13.11 6.44 0.68
N THR A 65 -12.87 7.40 1.56
CA THR A 65 -11.78 8.39 1.47
C THR A 65 -10.55 7.92 2.26
N GLY A 66 -10.74 7.28 3.42
CA GLY A 66 -9.66 6.80 4.27
C GLY A 66 -8.86 5.63 3.67
N LYS A 67 -9.43 4.90 2.69
CA LYS A 67 -8.74 3.77 2.03
C LYS A 67 -7.49 4.15 1.23
N VAL A 68 -7.25 5.44 0.99
CA VAL A 68 -6.15 5.95 0.16
C VAL A 68 -4.79 5.34 0.54
N LYS A 69 -4.54 5.20 1.85
CA LYS A 69 -3.30 4.63 2.36
C LYS A 69 -3.18 3.14 2.07
N ALA A 70 -4.20 2.37 2.41
CA ALA A 70 -4.28 0.93 2.10
C ALA A 70 -4.18 0.64 0.59
N THR A 71 -4.77 1.49 -0.25
CA THR A 71 -4.67 1.38 -1.71
C THR A 71 -3.24 1.68 -2.19
N THR A 72 -2.58 2.69 -1.64
CA THR A 72 -1.19 3.02 -1.99
C THR A 72 -0.21 1.91 -1.58
N LEU A 73 -0.39 1.34 -0.39
CA LEU A 73 0.31 0.13 0.06
C LEU A 73 0.10 -1.03 -0.92
N SER A 74 -1.16 -1.27 -1.31
CA SER A 74 -1.49 -2.33 -2.26
C SER A 74 -0.87 -2.13 -3.63
N LEU A 75 -0.86 -0.91 -4.17
CA LEU A 75 -0.22 -0.60 -5.44
C LEU A 75 1.29 -0.83 -5.35
N SER A 76 1.94 -0.39 -4.27
CA SER A 76 3.37 -0.55 -4.07
C SER A 76 3.79 -2.01 -3.98
N VAL A 77 3.05 -2.82 -3.20
CA VAL A 77 3.29 -4.27 -3.11
C VAL A 77 3.06 -4.96 -4.44
N LEU A 78 2.05 -4.56 -5.21
CA LEU A 78 1.79 -5.12 -6.54
C LEU A 78 2.95 -4.83 -7.50
N VAL A 79 3.38 -3.57 -7.59
CA VAL A 79 4.53 -3.17 -8.43
C VAL A 79 5.78 -3.96 -8.03
N ALA A 80 6.05 -4.08 -6.73
CA ALA A 80 7.18 -4.88 -6.24
C ALA A 80 7.07 -6.34 -6.68
N ILE A 81 5.91 -6.99 -6.50
CA ILE A 81 5.68 -8.39 -6.89
C ILE A 81 5.88 -8.57 -8.40
N GLU A 82 5.36 -7.67 -9.24
CA GLU A 82 5.53 -7.76 -10.70
C GLU A 82 7.01 -7.64 -11.11
N MET A 83 7.76 -6.75 -10.46
CA MET A 83 9.20 -6.62 -10.71
C MET A 83 9.96 -7.87 -10.24
N PHE A 84 9.62 -8.45 -9.09
CA PHE A 84 10.19 -9.73 -8.65
C PHE A 84 9.79 -10.89 -9.56
N ASN A 85 8.57 -10.88 -10.11
CA ASN A 85 8.12 -11.86 -11.08
C ASN A 85 8.94 -11.77 -12.38
N SER A 86 9.31 -10.56 -12.82
CA SER A 86 10.20 -10.37 -13.97
C SER A 86 11.61 -10.94 -13.76
N LEU A 87 12.12 -10.90 -12.52
CA LEU A 87 13.38 -11.55 -12.14
C LEU A 87 13.25 -13.08 -12.15
N ASN A 88 12.15 -13.61 -11.63
CA ASN A 88 11.89 -15.05 -11.63
C ASN A 88 11.71 -15.60 -13.06
N ALA A 89 11.06 -14.85 -13.95
CA ALA A 89 10.95 -15.19 -15.37
C ALA A 89 12.33 -15.21 -16.07
N LEU A 90 13.28 -14.39 -15.62
CA LEU A 90 14.67 -14.44 -16.11
C LEU A 90 15.42 -15.72 -15.68
N SER A 91 14.98 -16.34 -14.59
CA SER A 91 15.58 -17.56 -14.02
C SER A 91 14.99 -18.85 -14.57
N GLU A 92 13.98 -18.78 -15.45
CA GLU A 92 13.37 -19.96 -16.08
C GLU A 92 14.40 -20.76 -16.89
N ASP A 93 15.44 -20.10 -17.42
CA ASP A 93 16.54 -20.76 -18.15
C ASP A 93 17.63 -21.36 -17.24
N ASN A 94 17.77 -20.95 -15.96
CA ASN A 94 18.68 -21.51 -14.95
C ASN A 94 18.46 -20.87 -13.56
N SER A 95 18.70 -21.63 -12.49
CA SER A 95 18.61 -21.17 -11.09
C SER A 95 19.25 -19.78 -10.86
N LEU A 96 18.60 -18.92 -10.05
CA LEU A 96 19.07 -17.57 -9.64
C LEU A 96 20.48 -17.54 -9.01
N PHE A 97 20.97 -18.68 -8.51
CA PHE A 97 22.34 -18.83 -8.03
C PHE A 97 23.37 -19.07 -9.16
N THR A 98 22.92 -19.59 -10.30
CA THR A 98 23.75 -19.93 -11.46
C THR A 98 23.71 -18.82 -12.53
N MET A 99 22.59 -18.10 -12.65
CA MET A 99 22.47 -16.89 -13.46
C MET A 99 22.18 -15.68 -12.58
N PRO A 100 23.22 -14.91 -12.20
CA PRO A 100 23.00 -13.74 -11.38
C PRO A 100 22.28 -12.66 -12.20
N PRO A 101 21.50 -11.79 -11.56
CA PRO A 101 20.59 -10.84 -12.24
C PRO A 101 21.30 -9.83 -13.16
N TRP A 102 22.62 -9.66 -13.00
CA TRP A 102 23.48 -8.84 -13.86
C TRP A 102 23.65 -9.38 -15.30
N THR A 103 23.19 -10.60 -15.58
CA THR A 103 23.29 -11.23 -16.91
C THR A 103 22.44 -10.51 -17.96
N ASN A 104 21.34 -9.87 -17.54
CA ASN A 104 20.51 -9.02 -18.39
C ASN A 104 20.48 -7.57 -17.86
N PRO A 105 21.47 -6.74 -18.20
CA PRO A 105 21.54 -5.36 -17.72
C PRO A 105 20.36 -4.50 -18.21
N TRP A 106 19.76 -4.84 -19.36
CA TRP A 106 18.59 -4.13 -19.87
C TRP A 106 17.34 -4.36 -19.01
N LEU A 107 17.16 -5.57 -18.49
CA LEU A 107 16.09 -5.86 -17.53
C LEU A 107 16.31 -5.06 -16.24
N LEU A 108 17.54 -5.03 -15.71
CA LEU A 108 17.86 -4.25 -14.51
C LEU A 108 17.59 -2.75 -14.69
N VAL A 109 17.90 -2.21 -15.87
CA VAL A 109 17.57 -0.82 -16.21
C VAL A 109 16.05 -0.62 -16.28
N ALA A 110 15.30 -1.52 -16.92
CA ALA A 110 13.84 -1.44 -16.99
C ALA A 110 13.20 -1.49 -15.60
N MET A 111 13.68 -2.37 -14.71
CA MET A 111 13.25 -2.43 -13.31
C MET A 111 13.60 -1.16 -12.54
N SER A 112 14.83 -0.64 -12.72
CA SER A 112 15.28 0.60 -12.07
C SER A 112 14.42 1.79 -12.49
N ILE A 113 14.05 1.88 -13.77
CA ILE A 113 13.12 2.89 -14.29
C ILE A 113 11.73 2.69 -13.70
N SER A 114 11.23 1.45 -13.59
CA SER A 114 9.92 1.16 -13.03
C SER A 114 9.81 1.57 -11.55
N PHE A 115 10.78 1.17 -10.73
CA PHE A 115 10.86 1.62 -9.33
C PHE A 115 11.09 3.13 -9.23
N GLY A 116 11.95 3.71 -10.09
CA GLY A 116 12.16 5.15 -10.15
C GLY A 116 10.88 5.92 -10.44
N LEU A 117 10.06 5.45 -11.39
CA LEU A 117 8.76 6.03 -11.68
C LEU A 117 7.77 5.85 -10.52
N HIS A 118 7.78 4.69 -9.86
CA HIS A 118 6.97 4.43 -8.66
C HIS A 118 7.32 5.39 -7.51
N PHE A 119 8.60 5.64 -7.27
CA PHE A 119 9.03 6.64 -6.29
C PHE A 119 8.67 8.07 -6.74
N LEU A 120 8.77 8.37 -8.03
CA LEU A 120 8.42 9.67 -8.59
C LEU A 120 6.93 9.99 -8.37
N ILE A 121 6.02 9.04 -8.60
CA ILE A 121 4.59 9.25 -8.34
C ILE A 121 4.29 9.43 -6.84
N LEU A 122 5.02 8.75 -5.95
CA LEU A 122 4.80 8.82 -4.50
C LEU A 122 5.33 10.11 -3.88
N TYR A 123 6.52 10.55 -4.28
CA TYR A 123 7.20 11.68 -3.64
C TYR A 123 6.96 13.02 -4.34
N ILE A 124 6.50 13.04 -5.60
CA ILE A 124 6.10 14.29 -6.26
C ILE A 124 4.63 14.59 -5.95
N PRO A 125 4.32 15.64 -5.17
CA PRO A 125 2.96 15.91 -4.69
C PRO A 125 1.96 16.19 -5.82
N PHE A 126 2.43 16.72 -6.96
CA PHE A 126 1.60 16.90 -8.15
C PHE A 126 1.08 15.58 -8.71
N LEU A 127 1.96 14.58 -8.83
CA LEU A 127 1.58 13.26 -9.34
C LEU A 127 0.75 12.50 -8.30
N ALA A 128 1.14 12.57 -7.03
CA ALA A 128 0.40 11.95 -5.94
C ALA A 128 -1.07 12.39 -5.90
N ASN A 129 -1.34 13.68 -6.16
CA ASN A 129 -2.70 14.22 -6.23
C ASN A 129 -3.49 13.65 -7.43
N ILE A 130 -2.87 13.59 -8.63
CA ILE A 130 -3.51 13.05 -9.84
C ILE A 130 -3.88 11.58 -9.69
N PHE A 131 -2.99 10.79 -9.10
CA PHE A 131 -3.19 9.35 -8.89
C PHE A 131 -3.98 9.04 -7.61
N GLY A 132 -4.28 10.05 -6.78
CA GLY A 132 -4.98 9.87 -5.52
C GLY A 132 -4.22 8.93 -4.57
N ILE A 133 -2.89 9.09 -4.49
CA ILE A 133 -1.99 8.31 -3.62
C ILE A 133 -1.32 9.22 -2.61
N VAL A 134 -0.74 8.62 -1.58
CA VAL A 134 -0.16 9.33 -0.44
C VAL A 134 1.28 8.86 -0.19
N PRO A 135 2.19 9.76 0.19
CA PRO A 135 3.58 9.36 0.45
C PRO A 135 3.62 8.42 1.65
N LEU A 136 4.40 7.34 1.52
CA LEU A 136 4.68 6.41 2.61
C LEU A 136 5.97 6.79 3.33
N SER A 137 5.98 6.59 4.65
CA SER A 137 7.18 6.68 5.47
C SER A 137 7.92 5.33 5.52
N LEU A 138 9.11 5.31 6.11
CA LEU A 138 9.94 4.10 6.22
C LEU A 138 9.37 3.03 7.18
N ASN A 139 8.35 3.38 7.96
CA ASN A 139 7.74 2.49 8.96
C ASN A 139 6.42 1.86 8.47
N GLU A 140 6.13 1.94 7.18
CA GLU A 140 4.88 1.49 6.54
C GLU A 140 5.17 0.67 5.28
#